data_AF-A0A2T3JWE8-F1
#
_entry.id   AF-A0A2T3JWE8-F1
#
_cell.length_a   1.000
_cell.length_b   1.000
_cell.length_c   1.000
_cell.angle_alpha   90.00
_cell.angle_beta   90.00
_cell.angle_gamma   90.00
#
_symmetry.space_group_name_H-M   'P 1'
#
loop_
_entity.id
_entity.type
_entity.pdbx_description
1 polymer ?
#
loop_
_entity_poly.entity_id
_entity_poly.type
_entity_poly.pdbx_seq_one_letter_code
_entity_poly.pdbx_strand_id
1 'polypeptide(L)'
;MTRFKLKITHGLSHHPDIVKVTSDPRQALRFLEREVSPYTCDFTKIVNTDNKQYVKSIAEDDSKAFREDYVPYNQLDVIWQKLWGFLLNKAK
;
A
#
# COMPACT_ATOMS: atom_id res chain seq x y z
N MET A 1 -14.12 -11.92 4.48
CA MET A 1 -13.49 -10.59 4.54
C MET A 1 -11.99 -10.78 4.49
N THR A 2 -11.34 -10.30 3.43
CA THR A 2 -9.88 -10.45 3.24
C THR A 2 -9.10 -9.67 4.30
N ARG A 3 -8.04 -10.26 4.85
CA ARG A 3 -7.17 -9.63 5.86
C ARG A 3 -5.76 -9.50 5.30
N PHE A 4 -5.24 -8.28 5.36
CA PHE A 4 -3.90 -7.92 4.91
C PHE A 4 -2.98 -7.83 6.12
N LYS A 5 -1.96 -8.69 6.18
CA LYS A 5 -0.92 -8.64 7.21
C LYS A 5 0.23 -7.78 6.70
N LEU A 6 0.35 -6.58 7.24
CA LEU A 6 1.42 -5.62 6.95
C LEU A 6 2.59 -5.93 7.88
N LYS A 7 3.76 -6.21 7.31
CA LYS A 7 4.99 -6.50 8.05
C LYS A 7 6.09 -5.55 7.59
N ILE A 8 6.77 -4.93 8.55
CA ILE A 8 8.04 -4.23 8.31
C ILE A 8 9.14 -5.09 8.94
N THR A 9 10.12 -5.45 8.13
CA THR A 9 11.27 -6.28 8.51
C THR A 9 12.51 -5.41 8.42
N HIS A 10 13.40 -5.51 9.39
CA HIS A 10 14.69 -4.81 9.40
C HIS A 10 15.81 -5.81 9.05
N GLY A 11 16.47 -5.64 7.92
CA GLY A 11 17.43 -6.57 7.34
C GLY A 11 18.72 -6.73 8.14
N LEU A 12 19.13 -5.72 8.92
CA LEU A 12 20.39 -5.74 9.68
C LEU A 12 20.25 -5.31 11.15
N SER A 13 19.05 -5.00 11.64
CA SER A 13 18.88 -4.43 12.98
C SER A 13 18.33 -5.45 13.98
N HIS A 14 18.78 -5.38 15.24
CA HIS A 14 18.21 -6.13 16.37
C HIS A 14 16.75 -5.73 16.72
N HIS A 15 16.11 -4.86 15.94
CA HIS A 15 14.74 -4.44 16.18
C HIS A 15 13.74 -5.52 15.77
N PRO A 16 12.69 -5.74 16.57
CA PRO A 16 11.66 -6.72 16.24
C PRO A 16 10.85 -6.28 15.03
N ASP A 17 10.41 -7.26 14.26
CA ASP A 17 9.50 -7.05 13.13
C ASP A 17 8.21 -6.37 13.59
N ILE A 18 7.82 -5.30 12.90
CA ILE A 18 6.57 -4.60 13.18
C ILE A 18 5.48 -5.24 12.33
N VAL A 19 4.49 -5.85 12.99
CA VAL A 19 3.36 -6.50 12.33
C VAL A 19 2.07 -5.77 12.66
N LYS A 20 1.30 -5.43 11.62
CA LYS A 20 -0.05 -4.86 11.71
C LYS A 20 -0.99 -5.64 10.80
N VAL A 21 -2.28 -5.62 11.12
CA VAL A 21 -3.31 -6.24 10.30
C VAL A 21 -4.33 -5.18 9.93
N THR A 22 -4.72 -5.14 8.66
CA THR A 22 -5.82 -4.31 8.18
C THR A 22 -6.77 -5.14 7.32
N SER A 23 -8.03 -4.73 7.26
CA SER A 23 -9.02 -5.26 6.31
C SER A 23 -9.26 -4.32 5.14
N ASP A 24 -8.65 -3.13 5.14
CA ASP A 24 -8.79 -2.14 4.06
C ASP A 24 -7.66 -2.32 3.03
N PRO A 25 -7.97 -2.74 1.78
CA PRO A 25 -6.99 -2.89 0.72
C PRO A 25 -6.31 -1.56 0.36
N ARG A 26 -6.99 -0.41 0.52
CA ARG A 26 -6.39 0.90 0.25
C ARG A 26 -5.33 1.26 1.28
N GLN A 27 -5.54 0.89 2.54
CA GLN A 27 -4.55 1.09 3.60
C GLN A 27 -3.33 0.19 3.39
N ALA A 28 -3.53 -1.06 2.96
CA ALA A 28 -2.46 -1.98 2.60
C ALA A 28 -1.67 -1.51 1.37
N LEU A 29 -2.34 -0.97 0.35
CA LEU A 29 -1.67 -0.38 -0.81
C LEU A 29 -0.84 0.84 -0.40
N ARG A 30 -1.40 1.77 0.39
CA ARG A 30 -0.65 2.94 0.89
C ARG A 30 0.58 2.55 1.71
N PHE A 31 0.51 1.44 2.42
CA PHE A 31 1.64 0.90 3.16
C PHE A 31 2.78 0.48 2.21
N LEU A 32 2.46 -0.21 1.12
CA LEU A 32 3.41 -0.55 0.06
C LEU A 32 3.86 0.68 -0.73
N GLU A 33 2.98 1.59 -1.15
CA GLU A 33 3.37 2.73 -1.99
C GLU A 33 4.35 3.68 -1.30
N ARG A 34 4.27 3.82 0.03
CA ARG A 34 5.22 4.64 0.79
C ARG A 34 6.65 4.24 0.48
N GLU A 35 7.50 5.23 0.20
CA GLU A 35 8.91 5.02 -0.04
C GLU A 35 9.58 4.31 1.15
N VAL A 36 10.54 3.46 0.81
CA VAL A 36 11.52 2.93 1.74
C VAL A 36 12.68 3.93 1.70
N SER A 37 13.14 4.42 2.85
CA SER A 37 14.24 5.39 2.86
C SER A 37 15.49 4.71 2.26
N PRO A 38 16.14 5.33 1.25
CA PRO A 38 17.31 4.76 0.60
C PRO A 38 18.52 4.69 1.55
N TYR A 39 18.51 5.49 2.63
CA TYR A 39 19.55 5.49 3.66
C TYR A 39 19.36 4.39 4.69
N THR A 40 18.20 3.76 4.69
CA THR A 40 17.89 2.64 5.55
C THR A 40 17.75 1.41 4.67
N CYS A 41 18.90 0.89 4.22
CA CYS A 41 19.04 -0.34 3.44
C CYS A 41 18.35 -1.56 4.08
N ASP A 42 17.91 -1.42 5.32
CA ASP A 42 17.41 -2.50 6.14
C ASP A 42 15.89 -2.68 6.05
N PHE A 43 15.09 -1.72 5.58
CA PHE A 43 13.64 -1.87 5.70
C PHE A 43 13.02 -2.57 4.50
N THR A 44 12.41 -3.73 4.74
CA THR A 44 11.56 -4.43 3.77
C THR A 44 10.11 -4.40 4.24
N LYS A 45 9.22 -3.88 3.41
CA LYS A 45 7.78 -3.86 3.64
C LYS A 45 7.15 -5.06 2.94
N ILE A 46 6.28 -5.77 3.64
CA ILE A 46 5.67 -7.00 3.16
C ILE A 46 4.17 -6.93 3.45
N VAL A 47 3.36 -7.29 2.48
CA VAL A 47 1.91 -7.48 2.65
C VAL A 47 1.58 -8.93 2.32
N ASN A 48 1.10 -9.67 3.31
CA ASN A 48 0.65 -11.06 3.14
C ASN A 48 -0.87 -11.14 3.17
N THR A 49 -1.44 -11.79 2.16
CA THR A 49 -2.89 -11.92 1.97
C THR A 49 -3.19 -13.19 1.19
N ASP A 50 -4.10 -14.04 1.68
CA ASP A 50 -4.62 -15.21 0.95
C ASP A 50 -3.55 -16.04 0.20
N ASN A 51 -2.46 -16.38 0.89
CA ASN A 51 -1.27 -17.11 0.38
C ASN A 51 -0.41 -16.36 -0.65
N LYS A 52 -0.73 -15.11 -0.97
CA LYS A 52 0.14 -14.20 -1.72
C LYS A 52 0.96 -13.31 -0.79
N GLN A 53 2.14 -12.96 -1.26
CA GLN A 53 3.07 -12.05 -0.60
C GLN A 53 3.48 -10.97 -1.59
N TYR A 54 3.41 -9.71 -1.16
CA TYR A 54 3.83 -8.56 -1.95
C TYR A 54 4.91 -7.82 -1.17
N VAL A 55 6.02 -7.54 -1.84
CA VAL A 55 7.21 -6.97 -1.21
C VAL A 55 7.48 -5.58 -1.77
N LYS A 56 7.91 -4.69 -0.89
CA LYS A 56 8.63 -3.49 -1.28
C LYS A 56 9.93 -3.35 -0.51
N SER A 57 11.00 -3.31 -1.27
CA SER A 57 12.37 -3.09 -0.83
C SER A 57 13.04 -2.08 -1.78
N ILE A 58 14.35 -1.86 -1.62
CA ILE A 58 15.13 -1.06 -2.58
C ILE A 58 15.25 -1.78 -3.94
N ALA A 59 15.27 -3.11 -3.94
CA ALA A 59 15.49 -3.93 -5.14
C ALA A 59 14.18 -4.34 -5.84
N GLU A 60 13.07 -4.36 -5.12
CA GLU A 60 11.80 -4.94 -5.58
C GLU A 60 10.61 -4.06 -5.16
N ASP A 61 9.64 -3.87 -6.06
CA ASP A 61 8.42 -3.11 -5.79
C ASP A 61 7.19 -3.78 -6.42
N ASP A 62 6.48 -4.57 -5.62
CA ASP A 62 5.25 -5.26 -5.99
C ASP A 62 3.99 -4.40 -5.78
N SER A 63 4.13 -3.11 -5.47
CA SER A 63 2.97 -2.25 -5.19
C SER A 63 1.98 -2.20 -6.36
N LYS A 64 2.48 -2.27 -7.60
CA LYS A 64 1.65 -2.32 -8.80
C LYS A 64 0.86 -3.62 -8.91
N ALA A 65 1.52 -4.77 -8.69
CA ALA A 65 0.86 -6.08 -8.69
C ALA A 65 -0.20 -6.16 -7.58
N PHE A 66 0.10 -5.66 -6.38
CA PHE A 66 -0.86 -5.59 -5.28
C PHE A 66 -2.08 -4.74 -5.64
N ARG A 67 -1.86 -3.59 -6.29
CA ARG A 67 -2.92 -2.70 -6.74
C ARG A 67 -3.85 -3.41 -7.72
N GLU A 68 -3.31 -4.12 -8.70
CA GLU A 68 -4.10 -4.86 -9.70
C GLU A 68 -4.91 -5.99 -9.06
N ASP A 69 -4.35 -6.70 -8.07
CA ASP A 69 -5.01 -7.83 -7.41
C ASP A 69 -6.13 -7.42 -6.44
N TYR A 70 -5.98 -6.30 -5.70
CA TYR A 70 -6.86 -5.99 -4.57
C TYR A 70 -7.52 -4.61 -4.62
N VAL A 71 -7.04 -3.68 -5.45
CA VAL A 71 -7.63 -2.35 -5.56
C VAL A 71 -8.31 -2.25 -6.93
N PRO A 72 -9.63 -2.48 -7.01
CA PRO A 72 -10.35 -2.35 -8.27
C PRO A 72 -10.09 -0.95 -8.82
N TYR A 73 -9.67 -0.90 -10.08
CA TYR A 73 -9.37 0.34 -10.80
C TYR A 73 -10.68 1.10 -11.04
N ASN A 74 -11.27 1.68 -10.00
CA ASN A 74 -12.44 2.53 -10.16
C ASN A 74 -11.99 3.87 -10.75
N GLN A 75 -11.72 3.90 -12.06
CA GLN A 75 -11.65 5.12 -12.86
C GLN A 75 -12.85 6.03 -12.56
N LEU A 76 -14.01 5.42 -12.29
CA LEU A 76 -15.23 6.12 -11.91
C LEU A 76 -15.14 6.88 -10.58
N ASP A 77 -14.40 6.39 -9.57
CA ASP A 77 -14.23 7.10 -8.28
C ASP A 77 -13.37 8.35 -8.45
N VAL A 78 -12.31 8.25 -9.26
CA VAL A 78 -11.41 9.38 -9.59
C VAL A 78 -12.14 10.43 -10.43
N ILE A 79 -12.92 9.99 -11.41
CA ILE A 79 -13.76 10.88 -12.24
C ILE A 79 -14.85 11.52 -11.38
N TRP A 80 -15.49 10.79 -10.48
CA TRP A 80 -16.49 11.33 -9.55
C TRP A 80 -15.89 12.37 -8.60
N GLN A 81 -14.73 12.10 -7.99
CA GLN A 81 -14.05 13.10 -7.15
C GLN A 81 -13.66 14.36 -7.92
N LYS A 82 -13.23 14.21 -9.18
CA LYS A 82 -12.88 15.35 -10.05
C LYS A 82 -14.11 16.16 -10.46
N LEU A 83 -15.25 15.50 -10.71
CA LEU A 83 -16.53 16.13 -11.03
C LEU A 83 -17.12 16.87 -9.83
N TRP A 84 -17.14 16.25 -8.64
CA TRP A 84 -17.61 16.89 -7.41
C TRP A 84 -16.74 18.08 -7.01
N GLY A 85 -15.41 17.97 -7.15
CA GLY A 85 -14.50 19.08 -6.90
C GLY A 85 -14.72 20.26 -7.86
N PHE A 86 -15.11 19.99 -9.11
CA PHE A 86 -15.40 21.03 -10.09
C PHE A 86 -16.77 21.70 -9.86
N LEU A 87 -17.79 20.93 -9.48
CA LEU A 87 -19.12 21.44 -9.15
C LEU A 87 -19.11 22.32 -7.89
N LEU A 88 -18.38 21.91 -6.85
CA LEU A 88 -18.27 22.68 -5.61
C LEU A 88 -17.50 24.00 -5.78
N ASN A 89 -16.55 24.07 -6.71
CA ASN A 89 -15.79 25.29 -6.99
C ASN A 89 -16.55 26.30 -7.87
N LYS A 90 -17.60 25.86 -8.58
CA LYS A 90 -18.47 26.70 -9.41
C LYS A 90 -19.66 27.28 -8.66
N ALA A 91 -19.93 26.81 -7.44
CA ALA A 91 -21.02 27.27 -6.58
C ALA A 91 -20.58 28.35 -5.57
N LYS A 92 -19.41 28.96 -5.78
CA LYS A 92 -18.86 30.04 -4.96
C LYS A 92 -18.72 31.33 -5.77
#